data_AF-R8XW26-F1
#
_entry.id   AF-R8XW26-F1
#
_cell.length_a   1.000
_cell.length_b   1.000
_cell.length_c   1.000
_cell.angle_alpha   90.00
_cell.angle_beta   90.00
_cell.angle_gamma   90.00
#
_symmetry.space_group_name_H-M   'P 1'
#
loop_
_entity.id
_entity.type
_entity.pdbx_description
1 polymer ?
#
loop_
_entity_poly.entity_id
_entity_poly.type
_entity_poly.pdbx_seq_one_letter_code
_entity_poly.pdbx_strand_id
1 'polypeptide(L)'
;MGMLYLTIDGDDIGQMITSSYLKNDIYELSRINRVVNEKTHLISIFLREQGFNIIFCAADGVAGYIDRSAIDKKFIFDSIESLAEPELHFSAGIGSTLQEAYIALLSAKSSGKRCIHDFSQISSNV
;
A
#
# COMPACT_ATOMS: atom_id res chain seq x y z
N MET A 1 17.40 -16.71 -8.22
CA MET A 1 16.89 -15.33 -8.34
C MET A 1 15.42 -15.41 -8.63
N GLY A 2 14.61 -14.62 -7.95
CA GLY A 2 13.15 -14.66 -8.03
C GLY A 2 12.65 -13.25 -7.81
N MET A 3 11.71 -12.80 -8.62
CA MET A 3 11.11 -11.48 -8.48
C MET A 3 9.97 -11.55 -7.45
N LEU A 4 9.95 -10.58 -6.54
CA LEU A 4 8.81 -10.30 -5.69
C LEU A 4 8.24 -8.94 -6.04
N TYR A 5 6.93 -8.89 -6.20
CA TYR A 5 6.17 -7.67 -6.41
C TYR A 5 5.45 -7.31 -5.12
N LEU A 6 5.44 -6.01 -4.82
CA LEU A 6 4.71 -5.40 -3.72
C LEU A 6 3.80 -4.33 -4.30
N THR A 7 2.52 -4.38 -3.96
CA THR A 7 1.57 -3.30 -4.27
C THR A 7 0.89 -2.87 -2.97
N ILE A 8 0.75 -1.57 -2.80
CA ILE A 8 0.24 -0.89 -1.62
C ILE A 8 -0.84 0.08 -2.08
N ASP A 9 -1.92 0.17 -1.33
CA ASP A 9 -3.02 1.09 -1.62
C ASP A 9 -3.63 1.61 -0.31
N GLY A 10 -3.88 2.91 -0.25
CA GLY A 10 -4.39 3.58 0.95
C GLY A 10 -5.78 3.12 1.32
N ASP A 11 -6.05 3.02 2.61
CA ASP A 11 -7.33 2.61 3.14
C ASP A 11 -8.26 3.80 3.34
N ASP A 12 -9.51 3.65 2.88
CA ASP A 12 -10.60 4.63 3.05
C ASP A 12 -10.38 6.02 2.43
N ILE A 13 -9.32 6.23 1.66
CA ILE A 13 -9.02 7.51 0.99
C ILE A 13 -10.20 8.03 0.17
N GLY A 14 -10.80 7.17 -0.66
CA GLY A 14 -11.99 7.52 -1.45
C GLY A 14 -13.19 7.93 -0.58
N GLN A 15 -13.36 7.31 0.59
CA GLN A 15 -14.43 7.66 1.54
C GLN A 15 -14.15 9.00 2.22
N MET A 16 -12.89 9.27 2.61
CA MET A 16 -12.47 10.55 3.18
C MET A 16 -12.70 11.70 2.19
N ILE A 17 -12.32 11.50 0.93
CA ILE A 17 -12.55 12.46 -0.16
C ILE A 17 -14.05 12.69 -0.35
N THR A 18 -14.84 11.61 -0.44
CA THR A 18 -16.30 11.68 -0.58
C THR A 18 -16.94 12.45 0.58
N SER A 19 -16.52 12.20 1.82
CA SER A 19 -17.01 12.93 3.00
C SER A 19 -16.77 14.43 2.92
N SER A 20 -15.61 14.84 2.40
CA SER A 20 -15.26 16.25 2.22
C SER A 20 -16.18 16.93 1.22
N TYR A 21 -16.49 16.27 0.09
CA TYR A 21 -17.46 16.79 -0.88
C TYR A 21 -18.87 16.91 -0.28
N LEU A 22 -19.34 15.87 0.41
CA LEU A 22 -20.68 15.87 1.01
C LEU A 22 -20.86 16.97 2.09
N LYS A 23 -19.76 17.39 2.73
CA LYS A 23 -19.74 18.44 3.75
C LYS A 23 -19.39 19.83 3.21
N ASN A 24 -19.08 19.95 1.91
CA ASN A 24 -18.49 21.16 1.33
C ASN A 24 -17.21 21.62 2.07
N ASP A 25 -16.40 20.68 2.54
CA ASP A 25 -15.19 20.95 3.31
C ASP A 25 -13.95 21.01 2.41
N ILE A 26 -13.68 22.21 1.88
CA ILE A 26 -12.54 22.46 0.98
C ILE A 26 -11.20 22.27 1.71
N TYR A 27 -11.14 22.60 3.00
CA TYR A 27 -9.92 22.51 3.79
C TYR A 27 -9.54 21.07 4.04
N GLU A 28 -10.52 20.23 4.41
CA GLU A 28 -10.29 18.81 4.62
C GLU A 28 -9.93 18.10 3.32
N LEU A 29 -10.61 18.42 2.21
CA LEU A 29 -10.26 17.87 0.90
C LEU A 29 -8.82 18.20 0.50
N SER A 30 -8.40 19.45 0.72
CA SER A 30 -7.03 19.90 0.46
C SER A 30 -6.01 19.23 1.39
N ARG A 31 -6.37 19.06 2.67
CA ARG A 31 -5.55 18.37 3.67
C ARG A 31 -5.33 16.91 3.29
N ILE A 32 -6.39 16.20 2.91
CA ILE A 32 -6.33 14.80 2.47
C ILE A 32 -5.40 14.67 1.27
N ASN A 33 -5.58 15.49 0.24
CA ASN A 33 -4.70 15.45 -0.94
C ASN A 33 -3.23 15.66 -0.57
N ARG A 34 -2.92 16.64 0.30
CA ARG A 34 -1.54 16.88 0.76
C ARG A 34 -0.98 15.66 1.48
N VAL A 35 -1.72 15.15 2.47
CA VAL A 35 -1.27 14.05 3.32
C VAL A 35 -1.10 12.76 2.50
N VAL A 36 -2.05 12.42 1.63
CA VAL A 36 -1.95 11.25 0.74
C VAL A 36 -0.68 11.33 -0.12
N ASN A 37 -0.46 12.45 -0.82
CA ASN A 37 0.73 12.58 -1.67
C ASN A 37 2.03 12.51 -0.85
N GLU A 38 2.07 13.14 0.34
CA GLU A 38 3.23 13.13 1.23
C GLU A 38 3.55 11.71 1.71
N LYS A 39 2.57 10.99 2.26
CA LYS A 39 2.75 9.64 2.80
C LYS A 39 3.10 8.62 1.71
N THR A 40 2.39 8.65 0.57
CA THR A 40 2.70 7.80 -0.59
C THR A 40 4.13 8.03 -1.09
N HIS A 41 4.58 9.29 -1.12
CA HIS A 41 5.96 9.60 -1.51
C HIS A 41 6.99 9.06 -0.51
N LEU A 42 6.76 9.23 0.80
CA LEU A 42 7.63 8.70 1.85
C LEU A 42 7.74 7.17 1.79
N ILE A 43 6.62 6.47 1.61
CA ILE A 43 6.59 5.03 1.41
C ILE A 43 7.43 4.63 0.19
N SER A 44 7.30 5.37 -0.91
CA SER A 44 8.11 5.09 -2.12
C SER A 44 9.61 5.29 -1.90
N ILE A 45 10.03 6.26 -1.08
CA ILE A 45 11.43 6.48 -0.73
C ILE A 45 11.93 5.31 0.12
N PHE A 46 11.21 4.99 1.19
CA PHE A 46 11.53 3.87 2.08
C PHE A 46 11.71 2.56 1.30
N LEU A 47 10.77 2.23 0.41
CA LEU A 47 10.88 1.00 -0.38
C LEU A 47 12.10 1.00 -1.30
N ARG A 48 12.49 2.14 -1.89
CA ARG A 48 13.74 2.24 -2.66
C ARG A 48 14.96 1.98 -1.79
N GLU A 49 14.98 2.48 -0.56
CA GLU A 49 16.05 2.21 0.41
C GLU A 49 16.13 0.72 0.79
N GLN A 50 14.99 0.01 0.77
CA GLN A 50 14.94 -1.45 0.95
C GLN A 50 15.36 -2.24 -0.30
N GLY A 51 15.64 -1.56 -1.41
CA GLY A 51 16.09 -2.16 -2.67
C GLY A 51 14.98 -2.46 -3.68
N PHE A 52 13.77 -1.94 -3.47
CA PHE A 52 12.70 -2.06 -4.48
C PHE A 52 12.91 -1.09 -5.64
N ASN A 53 12.64 -1.57 -6.84
CA ASN A 53 12.41 -0.76 -8.02
C ASN A 53 10.94 -0.35 -8.05
N ILE A 54 10.67 0.94 -7.90
CA ILE A 54 9.30 1.48 -7.92
C ILE A 54 8.84 1.70 -9.36
N ILE A 55 7.70 1.11 -9.71
CA ILE A 55 7.09 1.22 -11.05
C ILE A 55 5.82 2.07 -11.04
N PHE A 56 5.19 2.28 -9.89
CA PHE A 56 4.02 3.12 -9.71
C PHE A 56 4.07 3.81 -8.35
N CYS A 57 3.74 5.11 -8.32
CA CYS A 57 3.65 5.91 -7.11
C CYS A 57 2.76 7.13 -7.43
N ALA A 58 1.46 7.01 -7.20
CA ALA A 58 0.50 8.06 -7.51
C ALA A 58 -0.74 7.92 -6.63
N ALA A 59 -1.35 9.06 -6.29
CA ALA A 59 -2.46 9.13 -5.34
C ALA A 59 -2.10 8.38 -4.04
N ASP A 60 -2.87 7.36 -3.69
CA ASP A 60 -2.72 6.50 -2.53
C ASP A 60 -2.06 5.14 -2.83
N GLY A 61 -1.58 4.94 -4.06
CA GLY A 61 -1.01 3.69 -4.52
C GLY A 61 0.51 3.72 -4.73
N VAL A 62 1.20 2.67 -4.30
CA VAL A 62 2.63 2.42 -4.59
C VAL A 62 2.80 0.98 -5.06
N ALA A 63 3.48 0.75 -6.18
CA ALA A 63 3.88 -0.58 -6.61
C ALA A 63 5.35 -0.63 -7.01
N GLY A 64 6.00 -1.73 -6.68
CA GLY A 64 7.39 -1.98 -6.99
C GLY A 64 7.74 -3.46 -6.99
N TYR A 65 8.98 -3.76 -7.36
CA TYR A 65 9.51 -5.12 -7.34
C TYR A 65 10.95 -5.17 -6.85
N ILE A 66 11.37 -6.32 -6.35
CA ILE A 66 12.73 -6.59 -5.91
C ILE A 66 13.18 -7.96 -6.42
N ASP A 67 14.44 -8.07 -6.85
CA ASP A 67 15.05 -9.36 -7.22
C ASP A 67 15.57 -10.07 -5.97
N ARG A 68 14.63 -10.59 -5.18
CA ARG A 68 14.88 -11.42 -3.99
C ARG A 68 13.75 -12.43 -3.86
N SER A 69 14.07 -13.62 -3.38
CA SER A 69 13.09 -14.69 -3.13
C SER A 69 12.26 -14.48 -1.86
N ALA A 70 12.69 -13.60 -0.95
CA ALA A 70 12.01 -13.30 0.29
C ALA A 70 12.35 -11.89 0.79
N ILE A 71 11.42 -11.31 1.54
CA ILE A 71 11.57 -10.05 2.29
C ILE A 71 11.01 -10.24 3.70
N ASP A 72 11.44 -9.42 4.65
CA ASP A 72 10.80 -9.34 5.96
C ASP A 72 9.50 -8.54 5.84
N LYS A 73 8.40 -9.26 5.58
CA LYS A 73 7.06 -8.69 5.36
C LYS A 73 6.59 -7.87 6.57
N LYS A 74 6.92 -8.31 7.78
CA LYS A 74 6.51 -7.65 9.02
C LYS A 74 7.24 -6.31 9.16
N PHE A 75 8.57 -6.32 9.01
CA PHE A 75 9.36 -5.10 9.05
C PHE A 75 8.90 -4.07 8.01
N ILE A 76 8.68 -4.51 6.76
CA ILE A 76 8.23 -3.63 5.67
C ILE A 76 6.88 -3.01 6.02
N PHE A 77 5.90 -3.83 6.46
CA PHE A 77 4.56 -3.34 6.74
C PHE A 77 4.50 -2.45 7.98
N ASP A 78 5.18 -2.81 9.07
CA ASP A 78 5.28 -1.97 10.27
C ASP A 78 5.92 -0.60 9.96
N SER A 79 6.91 -0.57 9.06
CA SER A 79 7.54 0.67 8.63
C SER A 79 6.60 1.54 7.79
N ILE A 80 5.80 0.92 6.91
CA ILE A 80 4.77 1.61 6.12
C ILE A 80 3.73 2.25 7.06
N GLU A 81 3.21 1.48 8.03
CA GLU A 81 2.26 1.99 9.02
C GLU A 81 2.87 3.12 9.86
N SER A 82 4.12 2.96 10.33
CA SER A 82 4.79 4.01 11.10
C SER A 82 5.02 5.30 10.30
N LEU A 83 5.16 5.23 8.98
CA LEU A 83 5.28 6.41 8.13
C LEU A 83 3.93 7.11 7.93
N ALA A 84 2.85 6.32 7.84
CA ALA A 84 1.50 6.77 7.53
C ALA A 84 0.71 7.25 8.75
N GLU A 85 0.96 6.66 9.91
CA GLU A 85 0.26 6.96 11.16
C GLU A 85 0.59 8.35 11.72
N PRO A 86 -0.37 8.97 12.45
CA PRO A 86 -1.74 8.50 12.69
C PRO A 86 -2.72 8.89 11.58
N GLU A 87 -2.26 9.50 10.49
CA GLU A 87 -3.15 10.18 9.55
C GLU A 87 -3.81 9.25 8.53
N LEU A 88 -3.11 8.21 8.06
CA LEU A 88 -3.57 7.25 7.06
C LEU A 88 -3.23 5.81 7.47
N HIS A 89 -3.92 4.86 6.84
CA HIS A 89 -3.60 3.44 6.88
C HIS A 89 -3.46 2.89 5.47
N PHE A 90 -2.72 1.80 5.33
CA PHE A 90 -2.50 1.16 4.04
C PHE A 90 -2.71 -0.34 4.13
N SER A 91 -3.20 -0.91 3.03
CA SER A 91 -3.18 -2.34 2.78
C SER A 91 -2.15 -2.67 1.72
N ALA A 92 -1.56 -3.85 1.80
CA ALA A 92 -0.53 -4.29 0.88
C ALA A 92 -0.70 -5.74 0.44
N GLY A 93 -0.19 -6.05 -0.75
CA GLY A 93 -0.17 -7.38 -1.33
C GLY A 93 1.19 -7.73 -1.91
N ILE A 94 1.65 -8.95 -1.66
CA ILE A 94 2.89 -9.50 -2.20
C ILE A 94 2.60 -10.71 -3.09
N GLY A 95 3.35 -10.83 -4.18
CA GLY A 95 3.31 -12.00 -5.06
C GLY A 95 4.54 -12.13 -5.95
N SER A 96 4.67 -13.25 -6.64
CA SER A 96 5.77 -13.52 -7.60
C SER A 96 5.51 -12.84 -8.95
N THR A 97 4.29 -12.38 -9.17
CA THR A 97 3.90 -11.54 -10.31
C THR A 97 3.13 -10.31 -9.84
N LEU A 98 3.05 -9.29 -10.69
CA LEU A 98 2.23 -8.11 -10.41
C LEU A 98 0.74 -8.47 -10.20
N GLN A 99 0.23 -9.46 -10.95
CA GLN A 99 -1.14 -9.95 -10.80
C GLN A 99 -1.36 -10.58 -9.42
N GLU A 100 -0.44 -11.44 -8.98
CA GLU A 100 -0.52 -12.09 -7.67
C GLU A 100 -0.48 -11.07 -6.53
N ALA A 101 0.43 -10.09 -6.61
CA ALA A 101 0.51 -9.01 -5.63
C ALA A 101 -0.81 -8.22 -5.56
N TYR A 102 -1.43 -7.95 -6.71
CA TYR A 102 -2.73 -7.26 -6.75
C TYR A 102 -3.87 -8.10 -6.16
N ILE A 103 -3.94 -9.39 -6.46
CA ILE A 103 -4.93 -10.29 -5.84
C ILE A 103 -4.74 -10.34 -4.32
N ALA A 104 -3.50 -10.40 -3.85
CA ALA A 104 -3.19 -10.35 -2.42
C ALA A 104 -3.65 -9.03 -1.77
N LEU A 105 -3.44 -7.89 -2.44
CA LEU A 105 -3.92 -6.59 -1.98
C LEU A 105 -5.45 -6.55 -1.88
N LEU A 106 -6.17 -7.07 -2.89
CA LEU A 106 -7.63 -7.16 -2.86
C LEU A 106 -8.12 -8.00 -1.67
N SER A 107 -7.43 -9.10 -1.38
CA SER A 107 -7.70 -9.92 -0.20
C SER A 107 -7.47 -9.13 1.09
N ALA A 108 -6.34 -8.43 1.24
CA ALA A 108 -6.04 -7.59 2.40
C ALA A 108 -7.13 -6.53 2.64
N LYS A 109 -7.54 -5.81 1.60
CA LYS A 109 -8.60 -4.79 1.68
C LYS A 109 -9.97 -5.36 2.03
N SER A 110 -10.26 -6.58 1.60
CA SER A 110 -11.52 -7.26 1.89
C SER A 110 -11.55 -7.90 3.28
N SER A 111 -10.39 -8.20 3.86
CA SER A 111 -10.24 -8.85 5.17
C SER A 111 -10.16 -7.89 6.36
N GLY A 112 -10.59 -6.63 6.19
CA GLY A 112 -10.63 -5.64 7.26
C GLY A 112 -9.59 -4.51 7.13
N LYS A 113 -8.80 -4.50 6.05
CA LYS A 113 -7.79 -3.47 5.73
C LYS A 113 -6.63 -3.42 6.72
N ARG A 114 -5.69 -2.49 6.53
CA ARG A 114 -4.53 -2.26 7.42
C ARG A 114 -3.72 -3.53 7.66
N CYS A 115 -3.48 -4.28 6.60
CA CYS A 115 -2.73 -5.52 6.64
C CYS A 115 -2.00 -5.77 5.33
N ILE A 116 -1.01 -6.66 5.41
CA ILE A 116 -0.28 -7.19 4.26
C ILE A 116 -0.63 -8.65 4.06
N HIS A 117 -1.05 -9.01 2.85
CA HIS A 117 -1.27 -10.40 2.47
C HIS A 117 -0.20 -10.87 1.48
N ASP A 118 0.10 -12.16 1.53
CA ASP A 118 0.97 -12.84 0.58
C ASP A 118 0.14 -13.81 -0.25
N PHE A 119 0.21 -13.69 -1.57
CA PHE A 119 -0.54 -14.54 -2.49
C PHE A 119 -0.32 -16.03 -2.22
N SER A 120 0.91 -16.43 -1.87
CA SER A 120 1.23 -17.84 -1.60
C SER A 120 0.49 -18.41 -0.38
N GLN A 121 -0.05 -17.54 0.48
CA GLN A 121 -0.82 -17.92 1.67
C GLN A 121 -2.33 -17.92 1.41
N ILE A 122 -2.79 -17.31 0.31
CA ILE A 122 -4.21 -17.26 -0.09
C ILE A 122 -4.59 -18.51 -0.87
N SER A 123 -3.73 -18.96 -1.79
CA SER A 123 -3.99 -20.13 -2.66
C SER A 123 -3.98 -21.48 -1.92
N SER A 124 -3.54 -21.51 -0.67
CA SER A 124 -3.46 -22.73 0.15
C SER A 124 -4.82 -23.15 0.75
N ASN A 125 -5.87 -22.34 0.54
CA ASN A 125 -7.21 -22.54 1.11
C ASN A 125 -8.30 -22.75 0.03
N VAL A 126 -7.91 -23.15 -1.19
CA VAL A 126 -8.84 -23.53 -2.27
C VAL A 126 -8.62 -24.98 -2.65
#